data_AF-A0A924KFD1-F1
#
_entry.id   AF-A0A924KFD1-F1
#
_cell.length_a   1.000
_cell.length_b   1.000
_cell.length_c   1.000
_cell.angle_alpha   90.00
_cell.angle_beta   90.00
_cell.angle_gamma   90.00
#
_symmetry.space_group_name_H-M   'P 1'
#
loop_
_entity.id
_entity.type
_entity.pdbx_description
1 polymer ?
#
loop_
_entity_poly.entity_id
_entity_poly.type
_entity_poly.pdbx_seq_one_letter_code
_entity_poly.pdbx_strand_id
1 'polypeptide(L)' 'MKQILILIRVIMAIILITLGVNNLSEPSNTDVFIGVFEIILGLAIVFTPITSLFKKL' A
#
# COMPACT_ATOMS: atom_id res chain seq x y z
N MET A 1 -8.69 16.78 11.49
CA MET A 1 -8.88 16.31 10.09
C MET A 1 -7.61 15.73 9.46
N LYS A 2 -6.50 16.46 9.41
CA LYS A 2 -5.27 16.01 8.73
C LYS A 2 -4.70 14.69 9.28
N GLN A 3 -4.72 14.52 10.60
CA GLN A 3 -4.27 13.28 11.25
C GLN A 3 -5.19 12.07 10.97
N ILE A 4 -6.52 12.28 10.93
CA ILE A 4 -7.48 11.22 10.60
C ILE A 4 -7.25 10.71 9.17
N LEU A 5 -6.98 11.62 8.22
CA LEU A 5 -6.63 11.25 6.85
C LEU A 5 -5.31 10.47 6.74
N ILE A 6 -4.31 10.81 7.54
CA ILE A 6 -3.05 10.06 7.62
C ILE A 6 -3.31 8.67 8.18
N LEU A 7 -4.11 8.56 9.25
CA LEU A 7 -4.46 7.29 9.87
C LEU A 7 -5.19 6.36 8.89
N ILE A 8 -6.20 6.86 8.17
CA ILE A 8 -6.93 6.09 7.15
C ILE A 8 -5.98 5.59 6.07
N ARG A 9 -5.05 6.43 5.60
CA ARG A 9 -4.05 6.03 4.60
C ARG A 9 -3.13 4.91 5.07
N VAL A 10 -2.64 5.00 6.31
CA VAL A 10 -1.77 3.97 6.90
C VAL A 10 -2.53 2.65 7.01
N ILE A 11 -3.78 2.67 7.47
CA ILE A 11 -4.63 1.48 7.55
C ILE A 11 -4.85 0.87 6.16
N MET A 12 -5.19 1.69 5.16
CA MET A 12 -5.35 1.26 3.76
C MET A 12 -4.08 0.60 3.21
N ALA A 13 -2.91 1.19 3.46
CA ALA A 13 -1.64 0.64 3.02
C ALA A 13 -1.35 -0.73 3.65
N ILE A 14 -1.61 -0.87 4.96
CA ILE A 14 -1.44 -2.15 5.66
C ILE A 14 -2.36 -3.21 5.06
N ILE A 15 -3.63 -2.88 4.81
CA ILE A 15 -4.60 -3.81 4.21
C ILE A 15 -4.13 -4.25 2.83
N LEU A 16 -3.75 -3.32 1.95
CA LEU A 16 -3.30 -3.61 0.60
C LEU A 16 -2.04 -4.50 0.57
N ILE A 17 -1.06 -4.20 1.42
CA ILE A 17 0.14 -5.04 1.54
C ILE A 17 -0.22 -6.44 2.05
N THR A 18 -1.12 -6.53 3.04
CA THR A 18 -1.53 -7.82 3.61
C THR A 18 -2.27 -8.69 2.60
N LEU A 19 -3.23 -8.10 1.86
CA LEU A 19 -3.95 -8.80 0.80
C LEU A 19 -3.01 -9.22 -0.32
N GLY A 20 -2.10 -8.33 -0.73
CA GLY A 20 -1.20 -8.64 -1.82
C GLY A 20 -0.20 -9.75 -1.48
N VAL A 21 0.28 -9.81 -0.23
CA VAL A 21 1.13 -10.94 0.23
C VAL A 21 0.35 -12.26 0.28
N ASN A 22 -0.93 -12.22 0.66
CA ASN A 22 -1.77 -13.41 0.62
C ASN A 22 -1.96 -13.91 -0.82
N ASN A 23 -2.26 -13.00 -1.74
CA ASN A 23 -2.46 -13.30 -3.15
C ASN A 23 -1.18 -13.75 -3.88
N LEU A 24 0.00 -13.29 -3.43
CA LEU A 24 1.30 -13.81 -3.88
C LEU A 24 1.53 -15.28 -3.53
N SER A 25 0.84 -15.79 -2.52
CA SER A 25 0.99 -17.17 -2.06
C SER A 25 0.05 -18.16 -2.79
N GLU A 26 -0.80 -17.65 -3.69
CA GLU A 26 -1.73 -18.45 -4.47
C GLU A 26 -1.05 -19.11 -5.68
N PRO A 27 -1.49 -20.30 -6.13
CA PRO A 27 -0.88 -21.02 -7.25
C PRO A 27 -1.24 -20.45 -8.63
N SER A 28 -2.16 -19.50 -8.69
CA SER A 28 -2.69 -18.90 -9.91
C SER A 28 -1.91 -17.64 -10.31
N ASN A 29 -1.40 -17.61 -11.55
CA ASN A 29 -0.62 -16.49 -12.07
C ASN A 29 -1.39 -15.16 -12.05
N THR A 30 -2.72 -15.20 -12.17
CA THR A 30 -3.58 -14.01 -12.11
C THR A 30 -3.63 -13.45 -10.70
N ASP A 31 -3.76 -14.32 -9.69
CA ASP A 31 -3.85 -13.91 -8.29
C ASP A 31 -2.49 -13.39 -7.81
N VAL A 32 -1.40 -14.01 -8.23
CA VAL A 32 -0.03 -13.50 -8.00
C VAL A 32 0.14 -12.10 -8.61
N PHE A 33 -0.34 -11.88 -9.84
CA PHE A 33 -0.27 -10.57 -10.49
C PHE A 33 -1.06 -9.49 -9.74
N ILE A 34 -2.28 -9.84 -9.30
CA ILE A 34 -3.11 -8.97 -8.45
C ILE A 34 -2.37 -8.67 -7.15
N GLY A 35 -1.75 -9.66 -6.53
CA GLY A 35 -1.02 -9.49 -5.28
C GLY A 35 0.20 -8.57 -5.40
N VAL A 36 0.97 -8.70 -6.48
CA VAL A 36 2.07 -7.75 -6.79
C VAL A 36 1.52 -6.32 -6.94
N PHE A 37 0.40 -6.16 -7.65
CA PHE A 37 -0.21 -4.85 -7.86
C PHE A 37 -0.69 -4.22 -6.55
N GLU A 38 -1.35 -4.98 -5.68
CA GLU A 38 -1.81 -4.53 -4.37
C GLU A 38 -0.65 -4.08 -3.47
N ILE A 39 0.47 -4.81 -3.47
CA ILE A 39 1.69 -4.42 -2.73
C ILE A 39 2.25 -3.11 -3.27
N ILE A 40 2.37 -2.97 -4.60
CA ILE A 40 2.87 -1.73 -5.23
C ILE A 40 1.97 -0.55 -4.86
N LEU A 41 0.64 -0.74 -4.87
CA LEU A 41 -0.32 0.31 -4.52
C LEU A 41 -0.20 0.70 -3.04
N GLY A 42 -0.09 -0.29 -2.14
CA GLY A 42 0.13 -0.06 -0.71
C GLY A 42 1.43 0.71 -0.43
N LEU A 43 2.53 0.32 -1.09
CA LEU A 43 3.80 1.05 -1.02
C LEU A 43 3.69 2.46 -1.59
N ALA A 44 2.99 2.66 -2.71
CA ALA A 44 2.79 3.98 -3.29
C ALA A 44 2.05 4.91 -2.33
N ILE A 45 1.01 4.42 -1.62
CA ILE A 45 0.26 5.16 -0.60
C ILE A 45 1.16 5.59 0.57
N VAL A 46 2.10 4.73 0.99
CA VAL A 46 3.09 5.06 2.02
C VAL A 46 4.11 6.09 1.52
N PHE A 47 4.58 5.97 0.27
CA PHE A 47 5.62 6.83 -0.30
C PHE A 47 5.14 8.20 -0.80
N THR A 48 3.87 8.36 -1.19
CA THR A 48 3.34 9.67 -1.66
C THR A 48 3.48 10.79 -0.61
N PRO A 49 3.13 10.59 0.69
CA PRO A 49 3.32 11.62 1.71
C PRO A 49 4.78 11.75 2.15
N ILE A 50 5.59 10.69 2.05
CA ILE A 50 7.02 10.72 2.40
C ILE A 50 7.76 11.75 1.54
N THR A 51 7.58 11.72 0.22
CA THR A 51 8.21 12.72 -0.68
C THR A 51 7.71 14.15 -0.43
N SER A 52 6.45 14.34 -0.02
CA SER A 52 5.91 15.64 0.37
C SER A 52 6.45 16.15 1.72
N LEU A 53 6.78 15.26 2.66
CA LEU A 53 7.40 15.62 3.93
C LEU A 53 8.88 15.95 3.74
N PHE A 54 9.59 15.16 2.93
CA PHE A 54 11.00 15.41 2.61
C PHE A 54 11.23 16.64 1.71
N LYS A 55 10.25 17.07 0.89
CA LYS A 55 10.31 18.36 0.19
C LYS A 55 10.15 19.58 1.10
N LYS A 56 9.77 19.40 2.36
CA LYS A 56 9.55 20.46 3.35
C LYS A 56 10.61 20.52 4.45
N LEU A 57 11.59 19.62 4.42
CA LEU A 57 12.83 19.67 5.20
C LEU A 57 13.94 20.24 4.31
#